data_AF-A0A0S7WHP4-F1
#
_entry.id   AF-A0A0S7WHP4-F1
#
_cell.length_a   1.000
_cell.length_b   1.000
_cell.length_c   1.000
_cell.angle_alpha   90.00
_cell.angle_beta   90.00
_cell.angle_gamma   90.00
#
_symmetry.space_group_name_H-M   'P 1'
#
loop_
_entity.id
_entity.type
_entity.pdbx_description
1 polymer ?
#
loop_
_entity_poly.entity_id
_entity_poly.type
_entity_poly.pdbx_seq_one_letter_code
_entity_poly.pdbx_strand_id
1 'polypeptide(L)'
;MDFVTFLSQLYGKGDETAQKLRAAGCVTPDEFRNITPDRLLRITGLSLSSCKGMIETAKGMVQRPEREAKRELTDIKGVGTQRAKKLRRAGLRTTKAVATAKEEKLANLLKVPKSTASRIRKSARRMEEPIPTRAVTPEETEVLISQVVPQERPKAGKKEDLKKSEESFWRFG
;
A
#
# COMPACT_ATOMS: atom_id res chain seq x y z
N MET A 1 24.29 -7.65 -17.54
CA MET A 1 24.41 -9.02 -17.04
C MET A 1 24.29 -9.92 -18.24
N ASP A 2 25.38 -10.55 -18.65
CA ASP A 2 25.44 -11.30 -19.91
C ASP A 2 24.67 -12.62 -19.80
N PHE A 3 24.09 -13.05 -20.92
CA PHE A 3 23.24 -14.24 -20.97
C PHE A 3 24.00 -15.52 -20.58
N VAL A 4 25.28 -15.61 -20.91
CA VAL A 4 26.16 -16.72 -20.51
C VAL A 4 26.35 -16.73 -18.99
N THR A 5 26.64 -15.56 -18.38
CA THR A 5 26.76 -15.41 -16.92
C THR A 5 25.45 -15.76 -16.21
N PHE A 6 24.32 -15.36 -16.79
CA PHE A 6 22.99 -15.69 -16.29
C PHE A 6 22.75 -17.21 -16.25
N LEU A 7 23.05 -17.92 -17.35
CA LEU A 7 22.89 -19.37 -17.43
C LEU A 7 23.90 -20.12 -16.56
N SER A 8 25.13 -19.62 -16.44
CA SER A 8 26.13 -20.16 -15.51
C SER A 8 25.68 -20.05 -14.06
N GLN A 9 25.02 -18.97 -13.66
CA GLN A 9 24.44 -18.85 -12.32
C GLN A 9 23.21 -19.74 -12.11
N LEU A 10 22.42 -19.98 -13.17
CA LEU A 10 21.21 -20.81 -13.10
C LEU A 10 21.53 -22.32 -13.01
N TYR A 11 22.55 -22.80 -13.73
CA TYR A 11 22.77 -24.23 -13.93
C TYR A 11 24.25 -24.68 -13.88
N GLY A 12 25.19 -23.76 -13.66
CA GLY A 12 26.62 -24.09 -13.61
C GLY A 12 27.25 -24.50 -14.95
N LYS A 13 26.46 -24.59 -16.03
CA LYS A 13 26.89 -24.88 -17.41
C LYS A 13 26.36 -23.85 -18.39
N GLY A 14 26.81 -22.61 -18.24
CA GLY A 14 26.31 -21.49 -19.04
C GLY A 14 26.72 -21.56 -20.51
N ASP A 15 27.95 -21.96 -20.82
CA ASP A 15 28.49 -21.83 -22.19
C ASP A 15 27.82 -22.74 -23.22
N GLU A 16 27.75 -24.05 -22.99
CA GLU A 16 27.16 -24.99 -23.95
C GLU A 16 25.66 -24.73 -24.16
N THR A 17 24.94 -24.44 -23.08
CA THR A 17 23.50 -24.18 -23.12
C THR A 17 23.23 -22.83 -23.78
N ALA A 18 24.04 -21.80 -23.49
CA ALA A 18 23.93 -20.48 -24.11
C ALA A 18 24.19 -20.54 -25.61
N GLN A 19 25.17 -21.33 -26.07
CA GLN A 19 25.45 -21.49 -27.50
C GLN A 19 24.28 -22.13 -28.23
N LYS A 20 23.70 -23.22 -27.69
CA LYS A 20 22.51 -23.87 -28.26
C LYS A 20 21.31 -22.94 -28.31
N LEU A 21 21.08 -22.16 -27.25
CA LEU A 21 19.99 -21.19 -27.19
C LEU A 21 20.20 -20.02 -28.14
N ARG A 22 21.44 -19.52 -28.27
CA ARG A 22 21.80 -18.47 -29.23
C ARG A 22 21.59 -18.92 -30.67
N ALA A 23 21.95 -20.16 -31.01
CA ALA A 23 21.67 -20.75 -32.33
C ALA A 23 20.17 -20.86 -32.62
N ALA A 24 19.35 -21.02 -31.58
CA ALA A 24 17.88 -21.04 -31.66
C ALA A 24 17.22 -19.64 -31.58
N GLY A 25 18.03 -18.57 -31.55
CA GLY A 25 17.56 -17.18 -31.51
C GLY A 25 17.20 -16.66 -30.12
N CYS A 26 17.54 -17.38 -29.04
CA CYS A 26 17.36 -16.91 -27.67
C CYS A 26 18.69 -16.38 -27.14
N VAL A 27 18.87 -15.06 -27.20
CA VAL A 27 20.14 -14.39 -26.86
C VAL A 27 20.01 -13.60 -25.55
N THR A 28 18.78 -13.31 -25.13
CA THR A 28 18.50 -12.51 -23.94
C THR A 28 17.86 -13.32 -22.82
N PRO A 29 18.10 -12.93 -21.55
CA PRO A 29 17.46 -13.59 -20.40
C PRO A 29 15.93 -13.39 -20.38
N ASP A 30 15.41 -12.34 -21.01
CA ASP A 30 13.97 -12.10 -21.12
C ASP A 30 13.29 -13.03 -22.12
N GLU A 31 13.90 -13.25 -23.28
CA GLU A 31 13.44 -14.28 -24.24
C GLU A 31 13.42 -15.67 -23.60
N PHE A 32 14.45 -15.99 -22.81
CA PHE A 32 14.55 -17.27 -22.11
C PHE A 32 13.42 -17.48 -21.08
N ARG A 33 12.94 -16.42 -20.41
CA ARG A 33 11.81 -16.53 -19.46
C ARG A 33 10.47 -16.74 -20.15
N ASN A 34 10.34 -16.24 -21.37
CA ASN A 34 9.10 -16.29 -22.15
C ASN A 34 9.04 -17.49 -23.08
N ILE A 35 10.12 -18.26 -23.20
CA ILE A 35 10.17 -19.48 -23.98
C ILE A 35 9.25 -20.56 -23.36
N THR A 36 8.67 -21.40 -24.21
CA THR A 36 7.90 -22.55 -23.75
C THR A 36 8.83 -23.70 -23.32
N PRO A 37 8.43 -24.50 -22.31
CA PRO A 37 9.25 -25.63 -21.85
C PRO A 37 9.51 -26.64 -22.97
N ASP A 38 8.53 -26.90 -23.84
CA ASP A 38 8.68 -27.75 -25.03
C ASP A 38 9.74 -27.22 -26.01
N ARG A 39 9.76 -25.91 -26.25
CA ARG A 39 10.76 -25.31 -27.14
C ARG A 39 12.15 -25.41 -26.53
N LEU A 40 12.27 -25.21 -25.22
CA LEU A 40 13.54 -25.33 -24.51
C LEU A 40 14.06 -26.78 -24.50
N LEU A 41 13.17 -27.76 -24.36
CA LEU A 41 13.47 -29.18 -24.49
C LEU A 41 14.03 -29.51 -25.88
N ARG A 42 13.40 -29.01 -26.95
CA ARG A 42 13.86 -29.23 -28.33
C ARG A 42 15.26 -28.66 -28.61
N ILE A 43 15.62 -27.56 -27.95
CA ILE A 43 16.90 -26.87 -28.15
C ILE A 43 18.02 -27.50 -27.31
N THR A 44 17.72 -27.77 -26.04
CA THR A 44 18.73 -28.18 -25.06
C THR A 44 18.85 -29.70 -24.92
N GLY A 45 17.82 -30.45 -25.32
CA GLY A 45 17.72 -31.90 -25.12
C GLY A 45 17.43 -32.29 -23.66
N LEU A 46 17.05 -31.33 -22.81
CA LEU A 46 16.79 -31.56 -21.39
C LEU A 46 15.36 -32.06 -21.14
N SER A 47 15.14 -32.68 -19.98
CA SER A 47 13.81 -33.12 -19.56
C SER A 47 12.86 -31.92 -19.40
N LEU A 48 11.56 -32.15 -19.64
CA LEU A 48 10.53 -31.10 -19.53
C LEU A 48 10.44 -30.52 -18.11
N SER A 49 10.64 -31.38 -17.10
CA SER A 49 10.73 -31.02 -15.68
C SER A 49 11.88 -30.05 -15.41
N SER A 50 13.07 -30.36 -15.93
CA SER A 50 14.25 -29.48 -15.83
C SER A 50 14.00 -28.15 -16.54
N CYS A 51 13.42 -28.17 -17.74
CA CYS A 51 13.12 -26.96 -18.51
C CYS A 51 12.14 -26.04 -17.75
N LYS A 52 11.10 -26.61 -17.15
CA LYS A 52 10.13 -25.86 -16.34
C LYS A 52 10.80 -25.23 -15.11
N GLY A 53 11.60 -26.00 -14.38
CA GLY A 53 12.35 -25.50 -13.23
C GLY A 53 13.34 -24.39 -13.60
N MET A 54 13.96 -24.48 -14.78
CA MET A 54 14.85 -23.43 -15.30
C MET A 54 14.11 -22.13 -15.58
N ILE A 55 12.96 -22.21 -16.27
CA ILE A 55 12.14 -21.03 -16.58
C ILE A 55 11.61 -20.39 -15.29
N GLU A 56 11.19 -21.21 -14.31
CA GLU A 56 10.68 -20.73 -13.02
C GLU A 56 11.77 -20.06 -12.18
N THR A 57 12.94 -20.70 -12.06
CA THR A 57 14.10 -20.11 -11.39
C THR A 57 14.57 -18.84 -12.11
N ALA A 58 14.59 -18.84 -13.44
CA ALA A 58 14.94 -17.67 -14.26
C ALA A 58 13.98 -16.49 -14.05
N LYS A 59 12.67 -16.76 -13.89
CA LYS A 59 11.67 -15.77 -13.50
C LYS A 59 11.90 -15.25 -12.08
N GLY A 60 12.38 -16.11 -11.18
CA GLY A 60 12.71 -15.75 -9.80
C GLY A 60 13.95 -14.85 -9.67
N MET A 61 15.00 -15.11 -10.45
CA MET A 61 16.29 -14.41 -10.37
C MET A 61 16.25 -12.94 -10.79
N VAL A 62 15.29 -12.55 -11.63
CA VAL A 62 15.15 -11.16 -12.12
C VAL A 62 13.86 -10.51 -11.63
N GLN A 63 13.46 -10.81 -10.40
CA GLN A 63 12.42 -10.03 -9.73
C GLN A 63 12.90 -8.61 -9.36
N ARG A 64 13.03 -7.75 -10.38
CA ARG A 64 12.88 -6.29 -10.37
C ARG A 64 12.58 -5.81 -11.80
N PRO A 65 11.45 -5.13 -12.10
CA PRO A 65 10.11 -5.21 -11.53
C PRO A 65 9.07 -5.20 -12.68
N GLU A 66 8.73 -6.34 -13.28
CA GLU A 66 7.64 -6.36 -14.29
C GLU A 66 6.30 -6.86 -13.74
N ARG A 67 6.27 -7.37 -12.50
CA ARG A 67 5.03 -7.73 -11.78
C ARG A 67 4.55 -6.73 -10.73
N GLU A 68 5.25 -5.60 -10.62
CA GLU A 68 4.61 -4.38 -10.18
C GLU A 68 4.90 -3.34 -11.26
N ALA A 69 3.91 -3.00 -12.07
CA ALA A 69 3.75 -1.60 -12.39
C ALA A 69 3.54 -0.88 -11.04
N LYS A 70 4.63 -0.68 -10.27
CA LYS A 70 4.63 0.16 -9.08
C LYS A 70 4.26 1.51 -9.64
N ARG A 71 2.99 1.89 -9.49
CA ARG A 71 2.52 3.24 -9.84
C ARG A 71 3.55 4.20 -9.28
N GLU A 72 4.21 4.90 -10.17
CA GLU A 72 5.31 5.72 -9.75
C GLU A 72 4.75 6.89 -8.95
N LEU A 73 5.55 7.45 -8.06
CA LEU A 73 5.16 8.70 -7.39
C LEU A 73 4.87 9.81 -8.41
N THR A 74 5.52 9.75 -9.57
CA THR A 74 5.36 10.62 -10.74
C THR A 74 4.01 10.45 -11.45
N ASP A 75 3.32 9.32 -11.26
CA ASP A 75 1.97 9.10 -11.81
C ASP A 75 0.87 9.79 -10.98
N ILE A 76 1.19 10.25 -9.76
CA ILE A 76 0.23 10.97 -8.91
C ILE A 76 -0.02 12.36 -9.52
N LYS A 77 -1.28 12.70 -9.80
CA LYS A 77 -1.65 14.04 -10.27
C LYS A 77 -1.17 15.10 -9.28
N GLY A 78 -0.30 15.99 -9.74
CA GLY A 78 0.32 17.04 -8.92
C GLY A 78 1.69 16.65 -8.34
N VAL A 79 2.25 15.50 -8.67
CA VAL A 79 3.61 15.09 -8.27
C VAL A 79 4.47 14.93 -9.52
N GLY A 80 5.24 15.96 -9.85
CA GLY A 80 6.30 15.85 -10.87
C GLY A 80 7.57 15.17 -10.32
N THR A 81 8.54 14.96 -11.20
CA THR A 81 9.86 14.36 -10.90
C THR A 81 10.55 14.99 -9.69
N GLN A 82 10.51 16.32 -9.57
CA GLN A 82 11.08 17.06 -8.45
C GLN A 82 10.39 16.75 -7.11
N ARG A 83 9.06 16.67 -7.11
CA ARG A 83 8.27 16.35 -5.90
C ARG A 83 8.43 14.88 -5.52
N ALA A 84 8.48 13.98 -6.51
CA ALA A 84 8.78 12.58 -6.30
C ALA A 84 10.17 12.37 -5.65
N LYS A 85 11.20 13.11 -6.09
CA LYS A 85 12.54 13.04 -5.48
C LYS A 85 12.53 13.46 -4.01
N LYS A 86 11.77 14.51 -3.65
CA LYS A 86 11.59 14.94 -2.26
C LYS A 86 10.88 13.87 -1.42
N LEU A 87 9.79 13.30 -1.92
CA LEU A 87 9.08 12.21 -1.25
C LEU A 87 9.98 10.97 -1.03
N ARG A 88 10.77 10.59 -2.04
CA ARG A 88 11.75 9.49 -1.92
C ARG A 88 12.82 9.76 -0.86
N ARG A 89 13.32 11.00 -0.78
CA ARG A 89 14.27 11.44 0.27
C ARG A 89 13.65 11.39 1.66
N ALA A 90 12.35 11.57 1.76
CA ALA A 90 11.58 11.49 3.01
C ALA A 90 11.20 10.06 3.44
N GLY A 91 11.61 9.04 2.68
CA GLY A 91 11.22 7.64 2.91
C GLY A 91 9.86 7.26 2.32
N LEU A 92 9.12 8.19 1.71
CA LEU A 92 7.84 7.94 1.06
C LEU A 92 8.06 7.43 -0.37
N ARG A 93 8.48 6.17 -0.50
CA ARG A 93 8.84 5.56 -1.79
C ARG A 93 7.66 4.95 -2.55
N THR A 94 6.50 4.80 -1.91
CA THR A 94 5.32 4.13 -2.48
C THR A 94 4.10 5.04 -2.44
N THR A 95 3.17 4.85 -3.40
CA THR A 95 1.87 5.52 -3.46
C THR A 95 1.05 5.27 -2.20
N LYS A 96 1.09 4.05 -1.65
CA LYS A 96 0.51 3.71 -0.34
C LYS A 96 1.02 4.60 0.79
N ALA A 97 2.32 4.82 0.88
CA ALA A 97 2.91 5.66 1.91
C ALA A 97 2.48 7.13 1.78
N VAL A 98 2.28 7.62 0.54
CA VAL A 98 1.74 8.97 0.30
C VAL A 98 0.26 9.06 0.67
N ALA A 99 -0.53 8.02 0.42
CA ALA A 99 -1.96 8.00 0.76
C ALA A 99 -2.22 7.98 2.28
N THR A 100 -1.35 7.32 3.06
CA THR A 100 -1.44 7.24 4.53
C THR A 100 -0.76 8.41 5.26
N ALA A 101 0.08 9.19 4.58
CA ALA A 101 0.76 10.33 5.19
C ALA A 101 -0.23 11.46 5.59
N LYS A 102 0.07 12.15 6.71
CA LYS A 102 -0.65 13.34 7.15
C LYS A 102 -0.47 14.48 6.13
N GLU A 103 -1.56 15.21 5.86
CA GLU A 103 -1.58 16.28 4.85
C GLU A 103 -0.62 17.41 5.18
N GLU A 104 -0.46 17.73 6.47
CA GLU A 104 0.48 18.73 6.96
C GLU A 104 1.93 18.32 6.69
N LYS A 105 2.25 17.04 6.91
CA LYS A 105 3.58 16.48 6.60
C LYS A 105 3.88 16.59 5.11
N LEU A 106 2.90 16.30 4.24
CA LEU A 106 3.04 16.43 2.80
C LEU A 106 3.20 17.89 2.36
N ALA A 107 2.40 18.80 2.93
CA ALA A 107 2.46 20.23 2.67
C ALA A 107 3.84 20.81 3.00
N ASN A 108 4.36 20.51 4.20
CA ASN A 108 5.67 20.96 4.67
C ASN A 108 6.80 20.39 3.80
N LEU A 109 6.74 19.11 3.47
CA LEU A 109 7.80 18.43 2.72
C LEU A 109 7.89 18.87 1.26
N LEU A 110 6.73 19.07 0.62
CA LEU A 110 6.65 19.49 -0.78
C LEU A 110 6.70 21.01 -0.93
N LYS A 111 6.60 21.77 0.17
CA LYS A 111 6.40 23.22 0.19
C LYS A 111 5.19 23.64 -0.66
N VAL A 112 4.07 22.96 -0.45
CA VAL A 112 2.80 23.20 -1.16
C VAL A 112 1.69 23.50 -0.16
N PRO A 113 0.64 24.25 -0.56
CA PRO A 113 -0.48 24.52 0.34
C PRO A 113 -1.23 23.23 0.69
N LYS A 114 -1.86 23.21 1.89
CA LYS A 114 -2.66 22.06 2.38
C LYS A 114 -3.68 21.56 1.35
N SER A 115 -4.32 22.47 0.60
CA SER A 115 -5.24 22.15 -0.50
C SER A 115 -4.60 21.28 -1.59
N THR A 116 -3.34 21.57 -1.98
CA THR A 116 -2.61 20.76 -2.97
C THR A 116 -2.17 19.42 -2.37
N ALA A 117 -1.74 19.41 -1.10
CA ALA A 117 -1.37 18.17 -0.41
C ALA A 117 -2.56 17.19 -0.30
N SER A 118 -3.76 17.70 0.03
CA SER A 118 -4.99 16.91 0.08
C SER A 118 -5.35 16.30 -1.28
N ARG A 119 -5.22 17.08 -2.37
CA ARG A 119 -5.42 16.59 -3.74
C ARG A 119 -4.43 15.48 -4.13
N ILE A 120 -3.15 15.66 -3.81
CA ILE A 120 -2.10 14.65 -4.05
C ILE A 120 -2.40 13.37 -3.30
N ARG A 121 -2.75 13.46 -2.01
CA ARG A 121 -3.13 12.32 -1.17
C ARG A 121 -4.36 11.58 -1.73
N LYS A 122 -5.42 12.31 -2.13
CA LYS A 122 -6.62 11.73 -2.73
C LYS A 122 -6.31 11.03 -4.06
N SER A 123 -5.44 11.61 -4.88
CA SER A 123 -4.97 10.99 -6.13
C SER A 123 -4.18 9.72 -5.85
N ALA A 124 -3.28 9.72 -4.86
CA ALA A 124 -2.54 8.52 -4.46
C ALA A 124 -3.48 7.42 -3.92
N ARG A 125 -4.50 7.79 -3.13
CA ARG A 125 -5.51 6.86 -2.62
C ARG A 125 -6.33 6.21 -3.73
N ARG A 126 -6.78 6.98 -4.72
CA ARG A 126 -7.51 6.45 -5.89
C ARG A 126 -6.68 5.44 -6.70
N MET A 127 -5.37 5.55 -6.61
CA MET A 127 -4.45 4.64 -7.29
C MET A 127 -4.17 3.36 -6.51
N GLU A 128 -4.44 3.35 -5.21
CA GLU A 128 -4.17 2.22 -4.30
C GLU A 128 -5.42 1.42 -3.94
N GLU A 129 -6.62 1.76 -4.43
CA GLU A 129 -7.84 1.05 -4.05
C GLU A 129 -7.94 -0.34 -4.71
N PRO A 130 -7.95 -1.40 -3.88
CA PRO A 130 -9.04 -2.36 -3.85
C PRO A 130 -9.77 -2.32 -2.48
N ILE A 131 -11.11 -2.35 -2.55
CA ILE A 131 -12.16 -2.65 -1.53
C ILE A 131 -11.92 -2.15 -0.07
N PRO A 132 -12.85 -1.35 0.51
CA PRO A 132 -12.66 -0.75 1.83
C PRO A 132 -12.59 -1.79 2.95
N THR A 133 -11.39 -2.11 3.41
CA THR A 133 -11.21 -2.66 4.75
C THR A 133 -11.19 -1.49 5.72
N ARG A 134 -12.31 -1.37 6.44
CA ARG A 134 -12.59 -0.48 7.56
C ARG A 134 -11.35 -0.32 8.45
N ALA A 135 -10.63 0.79 8.28
CA ALA A 135 -9.52 1.16 9.15
C ALA A 135 -10.10 1.49 10.53
N VAL A 136 -9.88 0.59 11.48
CA VAL A 136 -9.97 0.90 12.91
C VAL A 136 -8.72 1.72 13.21
N THR A 137 -8.90 3.02 13.47
CA THR A 137 -7.86 3.93 13.96
C THR A 137 -7.52 3.58 15.41
N PRO A 138 -6.26 3.25 15.75
CA PRO A 138 -5.79 3.25 17.12
C PRO A 138 -5.22 4.64 17.45
N GLU A 139 -6.07 5.67 17.47
CA GLU A 139 -5.72 6.94 18.10
C GLU A 139 -6.74 7.17 19.21
N GLU A 140 -6.46 6.59 20.38
CA GLU A 140 -6.86 7.07 21.71
C GLU A 140 -6.14 6.17 22.75
N THR A 141 -4.85 6.44 22.97
CA THR A 141 -4.17 6.11 24.23
C THR A 141 -3.64 7.43 24.78
N GLU A 142 -3.70 7.56 26.11
CA GLU A 142 -3.68 8.80 26.91
C GLU A 142 -5.06 9.46 26.95
N VAL A 143 -5.84 9.40 28.04
CA VAL A 143 -5.49 9.84 29.39
C VAL A 143 -6.37 9.07 30.41
N LEU A 144 -5.78 8.13 31.17
CA LEU A 144 -6.41 7.52 32.34
C LEU A 144 -6.07 8.40 33.56
N ILE A 145 -6.66 9.59 33.65
CA ILE A 145 -6.64 10.39 34.87
C ILE A 145 -7.94 10.14 35.60
N SER A 146 -7.80 9.57 36.80
CA SER A 146 -8.79 9.47 37.85
C SER A 146 -9.85 10.57 37.81
N GLN A 147 -11.11 10.18 37.66
CA GLN A 147 -12.19 10.80 38.41
C GLN A 147 -13.41 9.89 38.45
N VAL A 148 -13.52 9.26 39.61
CA VAL A 148 -14.71 8.72 40.22
C VAL A 148 -15.76 9.86 40.38
N VAL A 149 -17.06 9.47 40.41
CA VAL A 149 -18.29 10.28 40.70
C VAL A 149 -18.93 10.98 39.48
N PRO A 150 -20.27 11.18 39.33
CA PRO A 150 -21.46 10.74 40.11
C PRO A 150 -22.60 10.05 39.30
N GLN A 151 -23.37 9.22 40.01
CA GLN A 151 -24.83 9.31 40.24
C GLN A 151 -25.80 9.91 39.19
N GLU A 152 -26.93 9.18 39.08
CA GLU A 152 -28.33 9.60 38.86
C GLU A 152 -29.01 9.38 37.50
N ARG A 153 -30.16 8.69 37.62
CA ARG A 153 -31.12 8.24 36.61
C ARG A 153 -31.89 9.43 36.04
N PRO A 154 -32.28 9.43 34.74
CA PRO A 154 -33.31 10.35 34.29
C PRO A 154 -34.69 9.71 34.54
N LYS A 155 -35.52 10.39 35.33
CA LYS A 155 -36.74 11.03 34.80
C LYS A 155 -37.46 11.80 35.90
N ALA A 156 -37.66 13.08 35.61
CA ALA A 156 -38.58 13.95 36.29
C ALA A 156 -39.98 13.33 36.35
N GLY A 157 -40.49 13.20 37.57
CA GLY A 157 -41.90 13.14 37.91
C GLY A 157 -42.06 13.92 39.21
N LYS A 158 -42.13 15.25 39.09
CA LYS A 158 -42.40 16.15 40.22
C LYS A 158 -43.69 15.71 40.92
N LYS A 159 -43.58 15.34 42.19
CA LYS A 159 -44.65 15.44 43.19
C LYS A 159 -44.01 16.03 44.45
N GLU A 160 -43.90 17.35 44.45
CA GLU A 160 -43.74 18.12 45.69
C GLU A 160 -45.05 18.88 45.88
N ASP A 161 -46.01 18.23 46.53
CA ASP A 161 -47.10 18.93 47.20
C ASP A 161 -46.83 18.79 48.69
N LEU A 162 -46.03 19.75 49.18
CA LEU A 162 -45.76 19.97 50.58
C LEU A 162 -47.03 20.52 51.23
N LYS A 163 -47.60 19.74 52.14
CA LYS A 163 -48.74 20.12 52.96
C LYS A 163 -48.31 21.02 54.11
N LYS A 164 -48.67 22.30 54.03
CA LYS A 164 -48.94 23.29 55.11
C LYS A 164 -48.76 24.68 54.47
N SER A 165 -49.55 25.69 54.76
CA SER A 165 -50.65 25.86 55.69
C SER A 165 -51.33 27.17 55.31
N GLU A 166 -52.55 27.31 55.81
CA GLU A 166 -53.09 28.58 56.25
C GLU A 166 -53.46 29.61 55.16
N GLU A 167 -54.78 29.62 54.95
CA GLU A 167 -55.58 30.82 55.16
C GLU A 167 -55.75 31.80 54.00
N SER A 168 -57.02 31.85 53.57
CA SER A 168 -57.76 33.11 53.57
C SER A 168 -57.26 34.17 52.61
N PHE A 169 -57.62 34.03 51.33
CA PHE A 169 -57.71 35.20 50.47
C PHE A 169 -58.82 35.01 49.41
N TRP A 170 -60.01 35.55 49.74
CA TRP A 170 -61.22 35.75 48.90
C TRP A 170 -62.13 34.51 48.70
N ARG A 171 -63.09 34.25 49.60
CA ARG A 171 -64.53 34.66 49.50
C ARG A 171 -65.06 34.66 48.07
N PHE A 172 -66.00 33.76 47.72
CA PHE A 172 -67.46 33.96 47.83
C PHE A 172 -67.84 35.38 47.32
N GLY A 173 -68.60 35.51 46.24
CA GLY A 173 -70.03 35.17 46.29
C GLY A 173 -70.72 36.26 47.06
#